data_AF-X1KTB0-F1
#
_entry.id   AF-X1KTB0-F1
#
_cell.length_a   1.000
_cell.length_b   1.000
_cell.length_c   1.000
_cell.angle_alpha   90.00
_cell.angle_beta   90.00
_cell.angle_gamma   90.00
#
_symmetry.space_group_name_H-M   'P 1'
#
loop_
_entity.id
_entity.type
_entity.pdbx_description
1 polymer ?
#
loop_
_entity_poly.entity_id
_entity_poly.type
_entity_poly.pdbx_seq_one_letter_code
_entity_poly.pdbx_strand_id
1 'polypeptide(L)'
;IDAGVDKIRINPGNIGEPWKVTEVIKKAKDTNTSIRIGVNSGSLPRKILKKHKHPTSAAIVETVDDALTIFRKNNFRDIVISAKGADVKTTIAVYKKLNEKFDYPLHIGLTEAGLPFRGGMRSAVGLGILLNQGIGDTIRVSLTADPVMEVVAAYEILDSLGLRRHNPVLISCPTCGRCDVKLAKIAHTVEQRLKHYKTFMKVAVMGCVVNGPGEAREADFGIACGKKIGLIFAKGKEIKRVKE
;
A
#
# COMPACT_ATOMS: atom_id res chain seq x y z
N ILE A 1 -20.62 6.77 -16.88
CA ILE A 1 -20.79 5.30 -16.95
C ILE A 1 -20.95 4.86 -18.39
N ASP A 2 -21.73 5.57 -19.21
CA ASP A 2 -21.90 5.29 -20.65
C ASP A 2 -20.60 5.18 -21.46
N ALA A 3 -19.53 5.83 -21.01
CA ALA A 3 -18.19 5.70 -21.60
C ALA A 3 -17.51 4.34 -21.35
N GLY A 4 -18.15 3.38 -20.67
CA GLY A 4 -17.62 2.02 -20.47
C GLY A 4 -16.63 1.86 -19.31
N VAL A 5 -16.75 2.66 -18.24
CA VAL A 5 -15.86 2.56 -17.06
C VAL A 5 -16.23 1.39 -16.15
N ASP A 6 -15.24 0.66 -15.62
CA ASP A 6 -15.45 -0.53 -14.76
C ASP A 6 -15.92 -0.19 -13.35
N LYS A 7 -15.51 0.98 -12.84
CA LYS A 7 -15.80 1.45 -11.48
C LYS A 7 -15.80 2.96 -11.41
N ILE A 8 -16.73 3.52 -10.64
CA ILE A 8 -16.74 4.95 -10.31
C ILE A 8 -16.46 5.15 -8.82
N ARG A 9 -15.93 6.33 -8.45
CA ARG A 9 -15.79 6.76 -7.06
C ARG A 9 -16.71 7.94 -6.79
N ILE A 10 -17.47 7.85 -5.71
CA ILE A 10 -18.36 8.91 -5.23
C ILE A 10 -17.87 9.42 -3.88
N ASN A 11 -17.95 10.74 -3.68
CA ASN A 11 -17.82 11.34 -2.34
C ASN A 11 -19.21 11.80 -1.87
N PRO A 12 -19.77 11.19 -0.81
CA PRO A 12 -21.06 11.60 -0.26
C PRO A 12 -21.13 13.08 0.14
N GLY A 13 -20.00 13.68 0.52
CA GLY A 13 -19.96 15.10 0.89
C GLY A 13 -20.25 16.06 -0.27
N ASN A 14 -20.07 15.63 -1.53
CA ASN A 14 -20.05 16.52 -2.69
C ASN A 14 -20.96 16.07 -3.86
N ILE A 15 -21.65 14.92 -3.78
CA ILE A 15 -22.44 14.40 -4.91
C ILE A 15 -23.74 15.19 -5.17
N GLY A 16 -24.19 15.97 -4.18
CA GLY A 16 -25.38 16.82 -4.28
C GLY A 16 -26.66 16.10 -3.87
N GLU A 17 -27.76 16.41 -4.55
CA GLU A 17 -29.11 15.97 -4.17
C GLU A 17 -29.30 14.44 -4.26
N PRO A 18 -30.09 13.83 -3.35
CA PRO A 18 -30.29 12.38 -3.30
C PRO A 18 -30.73 11.74 -4.63
N TRP A 19 -31.59 12.42 -5.40
CA TRP A 19 -32.09 11.88 -6.68
C TRP A 19 -30.97 11.61 -7.69
N LYS A 20 -29.92 12.44 -7.71
CA LYS A 20 -28.75 12.24 -8.59
C LYS A 20 -28.01 10.95 -8.26
N VAL A 21 -27.90 10.63 -6.96
CA VAL A 21 -27.27 9.39 -6.51
C VAL A 21 -28.10 8.18 -6.94
N THR A 22 -29.43 8.27 -6.83
CA THR A 22 -30.34 7.22 -7.30
C THR A 22 -30.19 6.96 -8.81
N GLU A 23 -30.07 8.00 -9.63
CA GLU A 23 -29.83 7.83 -11.08
C GLU A 23 -28.48 7.15 -11.36
N VAL A 24 -27.42 7.54 -10.66
CA VAL A 24 -26.11 6.89 -10.77
C VAL A 24 -26.18 5.42 -10.36
N ILE A 25 -26.90 5.09 -9.27
CA ILE A 25 -27.11 3.70 -8.83
C ILE A 25 -27.87 2.91 -9.89
N LYS A 26 -28.96 3.47 -10.44
CA LYS A 26 -29.75 2.81 -11.50
C LYS A 26 -28.84 2.49 -12.68
N LYS A 27 -28.08 3.47 -13.16
CA LYS A 27 -27.17 3.26 -14.29
C LYS A 27 -26.08 2.24 -13.98
N ALA A 28 -25.52 2.27 -12.77
CA ALA A 28 -24.51 1.32 -12.34
C ALA A 28 -25.04 -0.13 -12.30
N LYS A 29 -26.31 -0.33 -11.91
CA LYS A 29 -26.99 -1.64 -11.99
C LYS A 29 -27.12 -2.11 -13.44
N ASP A 30 -27.61 -1.24 -14.32
CA ASP A 30 -27.86 -1.59 -15.72
C ASP A 30 -26.57 -2.02 -16.46
N THR A 31 -25.39 -1.57 -15.98
CA THR A 31 -24.09 -1.84 -16.61
C THR A 31 -23.15 -2.70 -15.76
N ASN A 32 -23.60 -3.26 -14.64
CA ASN A 32 -22.75 -3.98 -13.67
C ASN A 32 -21.48 -3.20 -13.24
N THR A 33 -21.60 -1.88 -13.13
CA THR A 33 -20.49 -1.01 -12.73
C THR A 33 -20.44 -0.89 -11.21
N SER A 34 -19.31 -1.24 -10.60
CA SER A 34 -19.13 -1.10 -9.15
C SER A 34 -18.96 0.36 -8.71
N ILE A 35 -19.29 0.68 -7.46
CA ILE A 35 -19.18 2.02 -6.90
C ILE A 35 -18.31 2.01 -5.65
N ARG A 36 -17.24 2.82 -5.64
CA ARG A 36 -16.49 3.10 -4.41
C ARG A 36 -17.05 4.34 -3.71
N ILE A 37 -17.55 4.17 -2.49
CA ILE A 37 -17.92 5.28 -1.60
C ILE A 37 -16.66 5.72 -0.85
N GLY A 38 -16.26 6.98 -1.02
CA GLY A 38 -15.02 7.51 -0.45
C GLY A 38 -15.24 8.75 0.39
N VAL A 39 -15.11 8.61 1.71
CA VAL A 39 -15.23 9.71 2.69
C VAL A 39 -13.84 10.19 3.11
N ASN A 40 -13.66 11.51 3.23
CA ASN A 40 -12.44 12.11 3.75
C ASN A 40 -12.77 12.94 5.00
N SER A 41 -11.89 12.93 6.00
CA SER A 41 -12.03 13.76 7.22
C SER A 41 -12.19 15.26 6.93
N GLY A 42 -11.57 15.75 5.85
CA GLY A 42 -11.67 17.15 5.42
C GLY A 42 -12.99 17.53 4.74
N SER A 43 -13.85 16.57 4.39
CA SER A 43 -15.10 16.83 3.66
C SER A 43 -16.33 16.25 4.37
N LEU A 44 -16.34 16.25 5.71
CA LEU A 44 -17.47 15.75 6.48
C LEU A 44 -18.68 16.71 6.40
N PRO A 45 -19.92 16.19 6.36
CA PRO A 45 -21.12 17.01 6.37
C PRO A 45 -21.21 17.90 7.62
N ARG A 46 -21.69 19.14 7.46
CA ARG A 46 -21.83 20.12 8.56
C ARG A 46 -22.65 19.56 9.74
N LYS A 47 -23.69 18.77 9.49
CA LYS A 47 -24.53 18.15 10.53
C LYS A 47 -23.71 17.21 11.42
N ILE A 48 -22.88 16.37 10.81
CA ILE A 48 -21.99 15.43 11.50
C ILE A 48 -20.92 16.20 12.28
N LEU A 49 -20.30 17.21 11.67
CA LEU A 49 -19.31 18.06 12.35
C LEU A 49 -19.90 18.79 13.55
N LYS A 50 -21.14 19.31 13.46
CA LYS A 50 -21.83 19.94 14.61
C LYS A 50 -22.06 18.95 15.75
N LYS A 51 -22.42 17.70 15.44
CA LYS A 51 -22.67 16.64 16.42
C LYS A 51 -21.39 16.19 17.12
N HIS A 52 -20.32 15.96 16.36
CA HIS A 52 -19.07 15.38 16.87
C HIS A 52 -18.01 16.42 17.27
N LYS A 53 -18.22 17.70 16.94
CA LYS A 53 -17.30 18.86 17.13
C LYS A 53 -15.99 18.78 16.34
N HIS A 54 -15.46 17.58 16.12
CA HIS A 54 -14.23 17.30 15.38
C HIS A 54 -14.42 16.12 14.41
N PRO A 55 -13.57 15.98 13.38
CA PRO A 55 -13.61 14.85 12.45
C PRO A 55 -13.03 13.58 13.08
N THR A 56 -13.69 13.09 14.14
CA THR A 56 -13.31 11.88 14.86
C THR A 56 -13.54 10.63 13.99
N SER A 57 -12.95 9.50 14.38
CA SER A 57 -13.20 8.22 13.70
C SER A 57 -14.69 7.85 13.73
N ALA A 58 -15.41 8.18 14.80
CA ALA A 58 -16.86 7.99 14.90
C ALA A 58 -17.63 8.87 13.89
N ALA A 59 -17.25 10.14 13.75
CA ALA A 59 -17.86 11.06 12.79
C ALA A 59 -17.70 10.57 11.34
N ILE A 60 -16.51 10.06 11.01
CA ILE A 60 -16.21 9.53 9.68
C ILE A 60 -17.03 8.26 9.40
N VAL A 61 -17.10 7.33 10.35
CA VAL A 61 -17.88 6.09 10.22
C VAL A 61 -19.39 6.37 10.12
N GLU A 62 -19.89 7.35 10.89
CA GLU A 62 -21.30 7.79 10.78
C GLU A 62 -21.58 8.36 9.38
N THR A 63 -20.66 9.13 8.81
CA THR A 63 -20.81 9.67 7.45
C THR A 63 -20.85 8.56 6.38
N VAL A 64 -20.06 7.49 6.56
CA VAL A 64 -20.13 6.31 5.69
C VAL A 64 -21.49 5.62 5.81
N ASP A 65 -22.00 5.44 7.03
CA ASP A 65 -23.30 4.80 7.27
C ASP A 65 -24.46 5.59 6.68
N ASP A 66 -24.47 6.92 6.88
CA ASP A 66 -25.45 7.83 6.30
C ASP A 66 -25.43 7.71 4.77
N ALA A 67 -24.24 7.69 4.17
CA ALA A 67 -24.08 7.54 2.73
C ALA A 67 -24.61 6.20 2.22
N LEU A 68 -24.43 5.10 2.95
CA LEU A 68 -24.93 3.78 2.56
C LEU A 68 -26.45 3.69 2.55
N THR A 69 -27.17 4.57 3.25
CA THR A 69 -28.64 4.52 3.36
C THR A 69 -29.33 4.60 2.00
N ILE A 70 -28.87 5.45 1.08
CA ILE A 70 -29.47 5.55 -0.26
C ILE A 70 -29.19 4.31 -1.11
N PHE A 71 -28.01 3.70 -0.96
CA PHE A 71 -27.66 2.46 -1.65
C PHE A 71 -28.47 1.27 -1.13
N ARG A 72 -28.69 1.19 0.20
CA ARG A 72 -29.57 0.20 0.85
C ARG A 72 -31.01 0.34 0.35
N LYS A 73 -31.56 1.56 0.32
CA LYS A 73 -32.91 1.84 -0.20
C LYS A 73 -33.09 1.44 -1.66
N ASN A 74 -32.03 1.57 -2.46
CA ASN A 74 -32.03 1.17 -3.86
C ASN A 74 -31.58 -0.29 -4.07
N ASN A 75 -31.35 -1.07 -3.01
CA ASN A 75 -30.88 -2.47 -3.07
C ASN A 75 -29.64 -2.65 -3.99
N PHE A 76 -28.62 -1.82 -3.81
CA PHE A 76 -27.34 -1.91 -4.54
C PHE A 76 -26.24 -2.37 -3.59
N ARG A 77 -25.46 -3.39 -3.98
CA ARG A 77 -24.45 -4.03 -3.13
C ARG A 77 -23.03 -4.06 -3.71
N ASP A 78 -22.83 -3.74 -4.98
CA ASP A 78 -21.50 -3.71 -5.63
C ASP A 78 -20.70 -2.48 -5.20
N ILE A 79 -20.39 -2.44 -3.91
CA ILE A 79 -19.85 -1.28 -3.21
C ILE A 79 -18.48 -1.62 -2.64
N VAL A 80 -17.56 -0.67 -2.79
CA VAL A 80 -16.28 -0.64 -2.04
C VAL A 80 -16.30 0.57 -1.12
N ILE A 81 -15.85 0.42 0.12
CA ILE A 81 -15.79 1.54 1.08
C ILE A 81 -14.36 2.03 1.21
N SER A 82 -14.18 3.34 1.29
CA SER A 82 -12.94 3.96 1.75
C SER A 82 -13.26 5.14 2.65
N ALA A 83 -12.49 5.28 3.72
CA ALA A 83 -12.61 6.42 4.60
C ALA A 83 -11.24 6.82 5.15
N LYS A 84 -10.79 8.04 4.83
CA LYS A 84 -9.45 8.50 5.17
C LYS A 84 -9.50 9.51 6.32
N GLY A 85 -8.76 9.21 7.39
CA GLY A 85 -8.56 10.13 8.52
C GLY A 85 -7.57 11.24 8.18
N ALA A 86 -7.40 12.19 9.09
CA ALA A 86 -6.42 13.28 8.96
C ALA A 86 -4.97 12.82 9.19
N ASP A 87 -4.78 11.73 9.92
CA ASP A 87 -3.47 11.18 10.27
C ASP A 87 -3.51 9.65 10.31
N VAL A 88 -2.35 9.03 10.56
CA VAL A 88 -2.17 7.57 10.59
C VAL A 88 -3.02 6.91 11.68
N LYS A 89 -3.01 7.44 12.91
CA LYS A 89 -3.74 6.85 14.05
C LYS A 89 -5.24 6.92 13.82
N THR A 90 -5.73 8.08 13.38
CA THR A 90 -7.15 8.29 13.06
C THR A 90 -7.58 7.37 11.92
N THR A 91 -6.75 7.21 10.88
CA THR A 91 -7.05 6.31 9.75
C THR A 91 -7.16 4.85 10.20
N ILE A 92 -6.23 4.38 11.05
CA ILE A 92 -6.29 3.02 11.60
C ILE A 92 -7.59 2.82 12.39
N ALA A 93 -7.93 3.77 13.27
CA ALA A 93 -9.14 3.69 14.08
C ALA A 93 -10.43 3.68 13.24
N VAL A 94 -10.46 4.43 12.13
CA VAL A 94 -11.59 4.43 11.19
C VAL A 94 -11.74 3.06 10.54
N TYR A 95 -10.67 2.51 9.94
CA TYR A 95 -10.78 1.25 9.21
C TYR A 95 -11.10 0.05 10.13
N LYS A 96 -10.61 0.04 11.37
CA LYS A 96 -11.04 -0.95 12.37
C LYS A 96 -12.55 -0.93 12.59
N LYS A 97 -13.10 0.25 12.87
CA LYS A 97 -14.55 0.43 13.05
C LYS A 97 -15.36 0.09 11.80
N LEU A 98 -14.83 0.40 10.60
CA LEU A 98 -15.50 0.03 9.35
C LEU A 98 -15.54 -1.49 9.17
N ASN A 99 -14.41 -2.17 9.41
CA ASN A 99 -14.29 -3.63 9.31
C ASN A 99 -15.19 -4.36 10.32
N GLU A 100 -15.35 -3.81 11.52
CA GLU A 100 -16.25 -4.37 12.55
C GLU A 100 -17.73 -4.15 12.22
N LYS A 101 -18.07 -3.01 11.58
CA LYS A 101 -19.47 -2.58 11.38
C LYS A 101 -20.07 -3.02 10.05
N PHE A 102 -19.26 -3.18 9.02
CA PHE A 102 -19.72 -3.37 7.66
C PHE A 102 -19.04 -4.54 6.96
N ASP A 103 -19.83 -5.31 6.23
CA ASP A 103 -19.36 -6.39 5.36
C ASP A 103 -19.26 -5.90 3.90
N TYR A 104 -18.30 -5.00 3.65
CA TYR A 104 -17.96 -4.53 2.30
C TYR A 104 -16.44 -4.49 2.14
N PRO A 105 -15.92 -4.73 0.93
CA PRO A 105 -14.50 -4.54 0.64
C PRO A 105 -14.02 -3.13 0.98
N LEU A 106 -12.87 -3.05 1.65
CA LEU A 106 -12.23 -1.83 2.12
C LEU A 106 -11.06 -1.45 1.21
N HIS A 107 -11.18 -0.28 0.56
CA HIS A 107 -10.06 0.37 -0.10
C HIS A 107 -9.29 1.24 0.88
N ILE A 108 -8.16 0.74 1.36
CA ILE A 108 -7.34 1.41 2.37
C ILE A 108 -6.26 2.30 1.74
N GLY A 109 -5.91 3.38 2.44
CA GLY A 109 -4.95 4.36 1.95
C GLY A 109 -4.90 5.56 2.87
N LEU A 110 -3.72 6.17 3.01
CA LEU A 110 -3.61 7.51 3.59
C LEU A 110 -3.98 8.56 2.53
N THR A 111 -4.36 9.75 2.98
CA THR A 111 -4.43 10.94 2.12
C THR A 111 -3.16 11.76 2.34
N GLU A 112 -2.67 12.40 1.28
CA GLU A 112 -1.60 13.41 1.38
C GLU A 112 -0.38 12.94 2.19
N ALA A 113 0.15 11.74 1.89
CA ALA A 113 1.25 11.19 2.68
C ALA A 113 2.53 12.04 2.56
N GLY A 114 2.68 12.75 1.42
CA GLY A 114 3.75 13.70 1.14
C GLY A 114 4.77 13.18 0.13
N LEU A 115 5.95 13.79 0.12
CA LEU A 115 7.08 13.39 -0.74
C LEU A 115 7.52 11.93 -0.48
N PRO A 116 8.15 11.23 -1.44
CA PRO A 116 8.40 9.79 -1.40
C PRO A 116 8.94 9.24 -0.08
N PHE A 117 9.97 9.85 0.50
CA PHE A 117 10.55 9.35 1.75
C PHE A 117 9.57 9.44 2.93
N ARG A 118 9.02 10.63 3.20
CA ARG A 118 8.08 10.84 4.32
C ARG A 118 6.73 10.14 4.08
N GLY A 119 6.24 10.21 2.85
CA GLY A 119 4.96 9.62 2.45
C GLY A 119 5.01 8.10 2.40
N GLY A 120 6.13 7.53 1.96
CA GLY A 120 6.41 6.10 2.00
C GLY A 120 6.41 5.58 3.44
N MET A 121 7.16 6.21 4.34
CA MET A 121 7.20 5.84 5.76
C MET A 121 5.83 5.92 6.43
N ARG A 122 5.09 7.02 6.24
CA ARG A 122 3.73 7.16 6.79
C ARG A 122 2.79 6.07 6.27
N SER A 123 2.82 5.83 4.95
CA SER A 123 1.98 4.82 4.31
C SER A 123 2.32 3.42 4.78
N ALA A 124 3.61 3.08 4.87
CA ALA A 124 4.05 1.79 5.38
C ALA A 124 3.61 1.54 6.82
N VAL A 125 3.72 2.54 7.71
CA VAL A 125 3.22 2.41 9.09
C VAL A 125 1.70 2.22 9.14
N GLY A 126 0.95 3.08 8.45
CA GLY A 126 -0.52 3.02 8.51
C GLY A 126 -1.12 1.78 7.85
N LEU A 127 -0.68 1.48 6.62
CA LEU A 127 -1.14 0.32 5.87
C LEU A 127 -0.60 -0.97 6.47
N GLY A 128 0.65 -0.98 6.92
CA GLY A 128 1.27 -2.15 7.54
C GLY A 128 0.49 -2.66 8.75
N ILE A 129 0.06 -1.75 9.63
CA ILE A 129 -0.76 -2.10 10.80
C ILE A 129 -2.11 -2.67 10.40
N LEU A 130 -2.80 -2.06 9.44
CA LEU A 130 -4.13 -2.51 8.99
C LEU A 130 -4.05 -3.88 8.30
N LEU A 131 -3.11 -4.02 7.36
CA LEU A 131 -2.91 -5.25 6.60
C LEU A 131 -2.49 -6.42 7.50
N ASN A 132 -1.61 -6.18 8.48
CA ASN A 132 -1.21 -7.21 9.46
C ASN A 132 -2.38 -7.65 10.38
N GLN A 133 -3.44 -6.84 10.47
CA GLN A 133 -4.68 -7.17 11.18
C GLN A 133 -5.73 -7.81 10.24
N GLY A 134 -5.38 -8.08 8.98
CA GLY A 134 -6.30 -8.62 7.98
C GLY A 134 -7.30 -7.60 7.45
N ILE A 135 -7.05 -6.29 7.62
CA ILE A 135 -7.96 -5.22 7.20
C ILE A 135 -7.46 -4.61 5.89
N GLY A 136 -8.26 -4.73 4.83
CA GLY A 136 -8.05 -4.07 3.54
C GLY A 136 -7.97 -5.04 2.36
N ASP A 137 -8.81 -4.79 1.35
CA ASP A 137 -8.96 -5.65 0.17
C ASP A 137 -8.23 -5.06 -1.05
N THR A 138 -8.01 -3.75 -1.03
CA THR A 138 -7.22 -3.04 -2.04
C THR A 138 -6.55 -1.83 -1.38
N ILE A 139 -5.32 -1.53 -1.81
CA ILE A 139 -4.54 -0.43 -1.24
C ILE A 139 -4.24 0.64 -2.28
N ARG A 140 -4.05 1.87 -1.82
CA ARG A 140 -3.37 2.92 -2.58
C ARG A 140 -2.43 3.71 -1.67
N VAL A 141 -1.16 3.77 -2.06
CA VAL A 141 -0.20 4.73 -1.52
C VAL A 141 -0.41 6.06 -2.25
N SER A 142 -0.41 7.19 -1.54
CA SER A 142 -0.64 8.52 -2.14
C SER A 142 0.58 9.41 -1.92
N LEU A 143 1.47 9.48 -2.90
CA LEU A 143 2.75 10.21 -2.84
C LEU A 143 2.71 11.44 -3.74
N THR A 144 3.42 12.49 -3.35
CA THR A 144 3.68 13.64 -4.23
C THR A 144 4.88 13.32 -5.12
N ALA A 145 4.69 12.43 -6.09
CA ALA A 145 5.71 11.95 -7.03
C ALA A 145 5.07 11.30 -8.27
N ASP A 146 5.90 10.73 -9.13
CA ASP A 146 5.44 9.89 -10.24
C ASP A 146 4.53 8.74 -9.71
N PRO A 147 3.34 8.51 -10.30
CA PRO A 147 2.43 7.45 -9.87
C PRO A 147 3.04 6.04 -9.88
N VAL A 148 4.05 5.78 -10.72
CA VAL A 148 4.79 4.51 -10.71
C VAL A 148 5.43 4.27 -9.34
N MET A 149 5.91 5.33 -8.67
CA MET A 149 6.45 5.22 -7.30
C MET A 149 5.37 4.86 -6.27
N GLU A 150 4.10 5.29 -6.47
CA GLU A 150 2.98 4.84 -5.63
C GLU A 150 2.78 3.32 -5.75
N VAL A 151 2.87 2.79 -6.97
CA VAL A 151 2.72 1.36 -7.26
C VAL A 151 3.89 0.54 -6.67
N VAL A 152 5.12 1.00 -6.84
CA VAL A 152 6.30 0.36 -6.25
C VAL A 152 6.15 0.32 -4.73
N ALA A 153 5.86 1.45 -4.09
CA ALA A 153 5.67 1.51 -2.63
C ALA A 153 4.53 0.60 -2.15
N ALA A 154 3.43 0.48 -2.90
CA ALA A 154 2.34 -0.42 -2.56
C ALA A 154 2.80 -1.89 -2.55
N TYR A 155 3.56 -2.31 -3.57
CA TYR A 155 4.10 -3.67 -3.62
C TYR A 155 5.14 -3.93 -2.52
N GLU A 156 6.04 -2.98 -2.23
CA GLU A 156 7.01 -3.10 -1.13
C GLU A 156 6.32 -3.31 0.24
N ILE A 157 5.22 -2.61 0.49
CA ILE A 157 4.43 -2.77 1.73
C ILE A 157 3.79 -4.17 1.79
N LEU A 158 3.22 -4.64 0.68
CA LEU A 158 2.58 -5.96 0.63
C LEU A 158 3.60 -7.10 0.73
N ASP A 159 4.77 -6.96 0.11
CA ASP A 159 5.84 -7.95 0.15
C ASP A 159 6.48 -8.04 1.54
N SER A 160 6.68 -6.89 2.21
CA SER A 160 7.16 -6.83 3.59
C SER A 160 6.28 -7.60 4.59
N LEU A 161 4.98 -7.74 4.30
CA LEU A 161 4.04 -8.53 5.09
C LEU A 161 3.82 -9.95 4.54
N GLY A 162 4.47 -10.32 3.43
CA GLY A 162 4.30 -11.60 2.76
C GLY A 162 2.94 -11.79 2.09
N LEU A 163 2.16 -10.73 1.89
CA LEU A 163 0.81 -10.78 1.32
C LEU A 163 0.82 -10.88 -0.21
N ARG A 164 1.74 -10.19 -0.86
CA ARG A 164 1.94 -10.24 -2.32
C ARG A 164 3.42 -10.08 -2.64
N ARG A 165 3.95 -10.99 -3.46
CA ARG A 165 5.32 -10.97 -3.94
C ARG A 165 5.36 -10.46 -5.37
N HIS A 166 6.17 -9.44 -5.65
CA HIS A 166 6.30 -8.86 -6.97
C HIS A 166 7.74 -8.36 -7.20
N ASN A 167 8.29 -8.61 -8.39
CA ASN A 167 9.66 -8.25 -8.78
C ASN A 167 10.75 -8.86 -7.87
N PRO A 168 12.04 -8.77 -8.27
CA PRO A 168 13.12 -9.11 -7.37
C PRO A 168 13.20 -8.15 -6.18
N VAL A 169 13.53 -8.70 -5.01
CA VAL A 169 13.76 -7.93 -3.78
C VAL A 169 15.24 -7.95 -3.48
N LEU A 170 15.84 -6.77 -3.36
CA LEU A 170 17.23 -6.61 -2.96
C LEU A 170 17.34 -6.50 -1.44
N ILE A 171 18.14 -7.35 -0.83
CA ILE A 171 18.50 -7.31 0.58
C ILE A 171 19.98 -6.96 0.67
N SER A 172 20.33 -5.96 1.48
CA SER A 172 21.72 -5.61 1.73
C SER A 172 21.98 -5.41 3.20
N CYS A 173 23.16 -5.81 3.67
CA CYS A 173 23.54 -5.50 5.04
C CYS A 173 23.74 -3.97 5.22
N PRO A 174 23.46 -3.42 6.41
CA PRO A 174 23.62 -1.98 6.68
C PRO A 174 25.09 -1.51 6.68
N THR A 175 26.04 -2.41 6.41
CA THR A 175 27.49 -2.32 6.66
C THR A 175 27.87 -2.34 8.16
N CYS A 176 29.13 -2.61 8.45
CA CYS A 176 29.74 -2.55 9.78
C CYS A 176 31.26 -2.40 9.64
N GLY A 177 32.03 -2.44 10.73
CA GLY A 177 33.50 -2.36 10.70
C GLY A 177 34.21 -3.49 9.92
N ARG A 178 33.47 -4.49 9.44
CA ARG A 178 33.97 -5.58 8.59
C ARG A 178 33.71 -5.35 7.09
N CYS A 179 33.12 -4.22 6.71
CA CYS A 179 32.78 -3.94 5.32
C CYS A 179 34.04 -3.56 4.53
N ASP A 180 34.51 -4.46 3.69
CA ASP A 180 35.76 -4.30 2.93
C ASP A 180 35.57 -3.57 1.58
N VAL A 181 34.33 -3.19 1.25
CA VAL A 181 33.96 -2.66 -0.07
C VAL A 181 33.02 -1.46 0.02
N LYS A 182 32.87 -0.74 -1.10
CA LYS A 182 31.85 0.31 -1.27
C LYS A 182 30.46 -0.33 -1.50
N LEU A 183 29.91 -0.95 -0.46
CA LEU A 183 28.69 -1.77 -0.54
C LEU A 183 27.51 -1.04 -1.17
N ALA A 184 27.26 0.21 -0.77
CA ALA A 184 26.15 1.01 -1.30
C ALA A 184 26.20 1.15 -2.83
N LYS A 185 27.40 1.33 -3.41
CA LYS A 185 27.58 1.42 -4.87
C LYS A 185 27.26 0.09 -5.56
N ILE A 186 27.69 -1.02 -4.96
CA ILE A 186 27.43 -2.37 -5.49
C ILE A 186 25.93 -2.68 -5.41
N ALA A 187 25.31 -2.45 -4.24
CA ALA A 187 23.89 -2.66 -4.01
C ALA A 187 23.04 -1.86 -4.99
N HIS A 188 23.34 -0.56 -5.19
CA HIS A 188 22.63 0.25 -6.17
C HIS A 188 22.80 -0.25 -7.61
N THR A 189 24.00 -0.72 -7.97
CA THR A 189 24.24 -1.32 -9.30
C THR A 189 23.40 -2.57 -9.50
N VAL A 190 23.30 -3.42 -8.48
CA VAL A 190 22.46 -4.63 -8.50
C VAL A 190 20.99 -4.24 -8.60
N GLU A 191 20.51 -3.30 -7.77
CA GLU A 191 19.15 -2.78 -7.80
C GLU A 191 18.72 -2.31 -9.20
N GLN A 192 19.55 -1.51 -9.88
CA GLN A 192 19.23 -1.04 -11.24
C GLN A 192 19.11 -2.20 -12.23
N ARG A 193 19.98 -3.21 -12.11
CA ARG A 193 19.92 -4.39 -12.99
C ARG A 193 18.70 -5.26 -12.72
N LEU A 194 18.25 -5.33 -11.46
CA LEU A 194 17.08 -6.13 -11.07
C LEU A 194 15.78 -5.59 -11.64
N LYS A 195 15.69 -4.30 -11.96
CA LYS A 195 14.50 -3.68 -12.59
C LYS A 195 14.08 -4.33 -13.91
N HIS A 196 14.99 -5.03 -14.60
CA HIS A 196 14.68 -5.72 -15.86
C HIS A 196 14.00 -7.08 -15.67
N TYR A 197 13.95 -7.60 -14.45
CA TYR A 197 13.34 -8.89 -14.14
C TYR A 197 11.95 -8.68 -13.53
N LYS A 198 11.00 -9.52 -13.95
CA LYS A 198 9.62 -9.52 -13.42
C LYS A 198 9.34 -10.68 -12.45
N THR A 199 10.22 -11.68 -12.43
CA THR A 199 10.10 -12.85 -11.57
C THR A 199 10.54 -12.49 -10.16
N PHE A 200 9.74 -12.90 -9.18
CA PHE A 200 10.12 -12.76 -7.78
C PHE A 200 11.37 -13.60 -7.48
N MET A 201 12.37 -12.95 -6.88
CA MET A 201 13.56 -13.59 -6.33
C MET A 201 14.17 -12.67 -5.27
N LYS A 202 14.72 -13.26 -4.21
CA LYS A 202 15.49 -12.52 -3.21
C LYS A 202 16.96 -12.50 -3.62
N VAL A 203 17.52 -11.31 -3.72
CA VAL A 203 18.92 -11.10 -4.07
C VAL A 203 19.64 -10.41 -2.92
N ALA A 204 20.67 -11.05 -2.38
CA ALA A 204 21.46 -10.53 -1.26
C ALA A 204 22.77 -9.88 -1.70
N VAL A 205 23.10 -8.71 -1.17
CA VAL A 205 24.40 -8.05 -1.39
C VAL A 205 25.02 -7.70 -0.04
N MET A 206 26.07 -8.42 0.33
CA MET A 206 26.67 -8.37 1.67
C MET A 206 28.09 -7.81 1.61
N GLY A 207 28.44 -6.98 2.60
CA GLY A 207 29.71 -6.25 2.63
C GLY A 207 30.92 -6.99 3.17
N CYS A 208 30.75 -8.21 3.70
CA CYS A 208 31.85 -9.03 4.22
C CYS A 208 31.63 -10.51 3.92
N VAL A 209 32.73 -11.26 3.73
CA VAL A 209 32.70 -12.72 3.53
C VAL A 209 32.50 -13.52 4.82
N VAL A 210 32.55 -12.85 5.98
CA VAL A 210 32.44 -13.51 7.30
C VAL A 210 30.98 -13.78 7.65
N ASN A 211 30.18 -12.74 7.82
CA ASN A 211 28.75 -12.88 8.15
C ASN A 211 27.86 -12.89 6.92
N GLY A 212 28.33 -12.32 5.80
CA GLY A 212 27.55 -12.20 4.57
C GLY A 212 26.94 -13.50 4.05
N PRO A 213 27.68 -14.63 4.01
CA PRO A 213 27.11 -15.91 3.59
C PRO A 213 25.94 -16.38 4.46
N GLY A 214 26.02 -16.15 5.78
CA GLY A 214 24.95 -16.48 6.72
C GLY A 214 23.73 -15.56 6.56
N GLU A 215 23.97 -14.24 6.46
CA GLU A 215 22.92 -13.23 6.24
C GLU A 215 22.20 -13.41 4.89
N ALA A 216 22.89 -13.96 3.89
CA ALA A 216 22.35 -14.22 2.55
C ALA A 216 21.71 -15.61 2.39
N ARG A 217 21.69 -16.46 3.43
CA ARG A 217 21.28 -17.86 3.31
C ARG A 217 19.85 -18.05 2.81
N GLU A 218 18.94 -17.16 3.22
CA GLU A 218 17.52 -17.17 2.85
C GLU A 218 17.23 -16.48 1.50
N ALA A 219 18.27 -15.99 0.81
CA ALA A 219 18.15 -15.40 -0.52
C ALA A 219 18.28 -16.47 -1.61
N ASP A 220 17.56 -16.27 -2.73
CA ASP A 220 17.67 -17.13 -3.91
C ASP A 220 19.06 -17.01 -4.55
N PHE A 221 19.58 -15.79 -4.61
CA PHE A 221 20.91 -15.46 -5.09
C PHE A 221 21.58 -14.45 -4.16
N GLY A 222 22.91 -14.45 -4.13
CA GLY A 222 23.61 -13.42 -3.38
C GLY A 222 25.08 -13.29 -3.70
N ILE A 223 25.66 -12.19 -3.22
CA ILE A 223 27.10 -11.95 -3.23
C ILE A 223 27.55 -11.50 -1.83
N ALA A 224 28.58 -12.15 -1.31
CA ALA A 224 29.33 -11.64 -0.16
C ALA A 224 30.66 -11.08 -0.65
N CYS A 225 30.84 -9.78 -0.50
CA CYS A 225 32.01 -9.05 -0.95
C CYS A 225 33.11 -9.10 0.11
N GLY A 226 34.36 -9.22 -0.33
CA GLY A 226 35.56 -9.05 0.46
C GLY A 226 36.61 -8.29 -0.34
N LYS A 227 37.76 -8.00 0.26
CA LYS A 227 38.82 -7.26 -0.42
C LYS A 227 39.27 -7.98 -1.70
N LYS A 228 38.98 -7.39 -2.87
CA LYS A 228 39.27 -7.93 -4.23
C LYS A 228 38.60 -9.27 -4.56
N ILE A 229 37.63 -9.72 -3.77
CA ILE A 229 36.93 -11.00 -3.98
C ILE A 229 35.42 -10.85 -3.79
N GLY A 230 34.65 -11.64 -4.52
CA GLY A 230 33.22 -11.83 -4.31
C GLY A 230 32.89 -13.31 -4.26
N LEU A 231 32.17 -13.74 -3.23
CA LEU A 231 31.61 -15.07 -3.14
C LEU A 231 30.17 -15.01 -3.64
N ILE A 232 29.87 -15.71 -4.73
CA ILE A 232 28.52 -15.79 -5.28
C ILE A 232 27.82 -17.01 -4.72
N PHE A 233 26.58 -16.81 -4.28
CA PHE A 233 25.72 -17.84 -3.70
C PHE A 233 24.44 -18.02 -4.52
N ALA A 234 23.95 -19.25 -4.57
CA ALA A 234 22.61 -19.56 -5.03
C ALA A 234 21.98 -20.58 -4.08
N LYS A 235 20.77 -20.28 -3.57
CA LYS A 235 20.01 -21.13 -2.63
C LYS A 235 20.88 -21.62 -1.45
N GLY A 236 21.62 -20.69 -0.85
CA GLY A 236 22.49 -20.95 0.31
C GLY A 236 23.78 -21.72 0.02
N LYS A 237 24.11 -22.03 -1.24
CA LYS A 237 25.36 -22.71 -1.62
C LYS A 237 26.31 -21.76 -2.33
N GLU A 238 27.59 -21.79 -1.99
CA GLU A 238 28.64 -21.09 -2.74
C GLU A 238 28.76 -21.73 -4.13
N ILE A 239 28.54 -20.94 -5.18
CA ILE A 239 28.61 -21.41 -6.56
C ILE A 239 29.90 -20.98 -7.27
N LYS A 240 30.45 -19.83 -6.89
CA LYS A 240 31.63 -19.28 -7.56
C LYS A 240 32.33 -18.23 -6.71
N ARG A 241 33.65 -18.21 -6.77
CA ARG A 241 34.49 -17.08 -6.34
C ARG A 241 34.88 -16.24 -7.55
N VAL A 242 34.65 -14.94 -7.46
CA VAL A 242 35.03 -13.96 -8.49
C VAL A 242 36.03 -12.98 -7.93
N LYS A 243 36.91 -12.46 -8.79
CA LYS A 243 37.75 -11.30 -8.47
C LYS A 243 36.94 -10.03 -8.78
N GLU A 244 37.23 -8.95 -8.06
CA GLU A 244 36.64 -7.62 -8.31
C GLU A 244 36.92 -7.12 -9.73
#